data_AF-A0A4Q2DI42-F1
#
_entry.id   AF-A0A4Q2DI42-F1
#
_cell.length_a   1.000
_cell.length_b   1.000
_cell.length_c   1.000
_cell.angle_alpha   90.00
_cell.angle_beta   90.00
_cell.angle_gamma   90.00
#
_symmetry.space_group_name_H-M   'P 1'
#
loop_
_entity.id
_entity.type
_entity.pdbx_description
1 polymer ?
#
loop_
_entity_poly.entity_id
_entity_poly.type
_entity_poly.pdbx_seq_one_letter_code
_entity_poly.pdbx_strand_id
1 'polypeptide(L)'
;MSADTDFEDLREQLRAKCIYLADDNVPERLEWFRMQDFDRVITKDEADKYRNSSRKEGTPSNEDDESGSPPPARLAGIVRLTHKHDFFMQACSGWIPSTSPGHPRFADIRPSAFTEDPGIPELMGDYPKIWNNVVALLRGWYQFEGEDATKLRDSVGVIDWTTKSEPNPAHGFKIGHRVFERQSPENLKNFQDHGASFNIETWPVEPEAQLELDKIKKTHIAHPIPVYYPDPEKNLIPPYRYRDDLRGAIVRLEFHLNHWFIDGRHTFTADIRRMKILVRPNLPPRDVASPIKRKGIPSRDDFSDEDELPRPPKRQATSHRTNASASTSQQNPQAVPSTPKKTKATSTRKTAAKDKSEESPKKEKYKQSTLHTMWSPK
;
A
#
# COMPACT_ATOMS: atom_id res chain seq x y z
N MET A 1 -18.73 2.45 -20.81
CA MET A 1 -19.01 2.73 -19.38
C MET A 1 -20.44 2.25 -19.14
N SER A 2 -20.73 1.59 -18.02
CA SER A 2 -22.14 1.37 -17.64
C SER A 2 -22.72 2.77 -17.44
N ALA A 3 -23.69 3.17 -18.25
CA ALA A 3 -24.10 4.57 -18.41
C ALA A 3 -24.75 5.17 -17.15
N ASP A 4 -25.02 4.39 -16.10
CA ASP A 4 -25.98 4.78 -15.06
C ASP A 4 -25.46 4.63 -13.63
N THR A 5 -24.15 4.67 -13.37
CA THR A 5 -23.71 4.71 -11.95
C THR A 5 -23.90 6.12 -11.40
N ASP A 6 -24.94 6.31 -10.59
CA ASP A 6 -25.09 7.50 -9.74
C ASP A 6 -24.04 7.46 -8.62
N PHE A 7 -22.97 8.24 -8.79
CA PHE A 7 -21.88 8.26 -7.83
C PHE A 7 -22.26 8.95 -6.51
N GLU A 8 -23.25 9.84 -6.49
CA GLU A 8 -23.66 10.46 -5.23
C GLU A 8 -24.48 9.48 -4.39
N ASP A 9 -25.45 8.79 -4.99
CA ASP A 9 -26.16 7.69 -4.32
C ASP A 9 -25.17 6.63 -3.82
N LEU A 10 -24.16 6.27 -4.61
CA LEU A 10 -23.11 5.35 -4.17
C LEU A 10 -22.32 5.86 -2.95
N ARG A 11 -22.02 7.17 -2.88
CA ARG A 11 -21.37 7.78 -1.71
C ARG A 11 -22.28 7.74 -0.48
N GLU A 12 -23.56 8.06 -0.63
CA GLU A 12 -24.53 7.97 0.47
C GLU A 12 -24.65 6.54 1.00
N GLN A 13 -24.75 5.56 0.11
CA GLN A 13 -24.76 4.14 0.47
C GLN A 13 -23.48 3.71 1.21
N LEU A 14 -22.33 4.27 0.84
CA LEU A 14 -21.07 4.03 1.54
C LEU A 14 -21.10 4.65 2.94
N ARG A 15 -21.48 5.93 3.06
CA ARG A 15 -21.56 6.64 4.35
C ARG A 15 -22.52 5.97 5.34
N ALA A 16 -23.60 5.36 4.84
CA ALA A 16 -24.54 4.63 5.67
C ALA A 16 -23.98 3.32 6.27
N LYS A 17 -22.93 2.74 5.67
CA LYS A 17 -22.42 1.39 6.02
C LYS A 17 -20.98 1.38 6.53
N CYS A 18 -20.21 2.42 6.24
CA CYS A 18 -18.77 2.49 6.50
C CYS A 18 -18.28 3.94 6.58
N ILE A 19 -17.01 4.13 6.93
CA ILE A 19 -16.34 5.44 6.93
C ILE A 19 -15.81 5.70 5.52
N TYR A 20 -16.49 6.60 4.80
CA TYR A 20 -16.06 7.01 3.47
C TYR A 20 -14.87 7.97 3.57
N LEU A 21 -13.71 7.53 3.08
CA LEU A 21 -12.44 8.22 3.27
C LEU A 21 -12.31 9.52 2.47
N ALA A 22 -13.24 9.84 1.57
CA ALA A 22 -13.27 11.15 0.91
C ALA A 22 -14.05 12.21 1.71
N ASP A 23 -14.69 11.84 2.82
CA ASP A 23 -15.32 12.81 3.70
C ASP A 23 -14.27 13.63 4.47
N ASP A 24 -14.66 14.82 4.91
CA ASP A 24 -13.84 15.66 5.76
C ASP A 24 -13.84 15.13 7.20
N ASN A 25 -12.81 15.50 7.98
CA ASN A 25 -12.69 15.16 9.41
C ASN A 25 -12.70 13.65 9.74
N VAL A 26 -12.40 12.78 8.77
CA VAL A 26 -12.28 11.32 8.98
C VAL A 26 -11.34 10.97 10.15
N PRO A 27 -10.13 11.56 10.29
CA PRO A 27 -9.24 11.24 11.41
C PRO A 27 -9.83 11.59 12.78
N GLU A 28 -10.78 12.52 12.86
CA GLU A 28 -11.41 12.92 14.13
C GLU A 28 -12.39 11.87 14.66
N ARG A 29 -12.89 10.98 13.79
CA ARG A 29 -13.87 9.93 14.09
C ARG A 29 -13.23 8.58 14.41
N LEU A 30 -11.92 8.46 14.17
CA LEU A 30 -11.16 7.23 14.23
C LEU A 30 -10.07 7.34 15.28
N GLU A 31 -9.66 6.20 15.84
CA GLU A 31 -8.46 6.10 16.66
C GLU A 31 -7.79 4.74 16.50
N TRP A 32 -6.50 4.68 16.84
CA TRP A 32 -5.78 3.42 16.90
C TRP A 32 -6.10 2.71 18.22
N PHE A 33 -6.34 1.40 18.11
CA PHE A 33 -6.62 0.54 19.24
C PHE A 33 -5.59 -0.58 19.28
N ARG A 34 -4.90 -0.65 20.42
CA ARG A 34 -3.88 -1.65 20.68
C ARG A 34 -4.51 -2.97 21.06
N MET A 35 -4.03 -4.05 20.46
CA MET A 35 -4.35 -5.41 20.87
C MET A 35 -3.08 -6.16 21.23
N GLN A 36 -3.24 -7.43 21.58
CA GLN A 36 -2.14 -8.28 22.00
C GLN A 36 -1.08 -8.44 20.89
N ASP A 37 -1.50 -8.69 19.65
CA ASP A 37 -0.58 -9.06 18.57
C ASP A 37 -0.37 -7.96 17.51
N PHE A 38 -1.30 -7.01 17.42
CA PHE A 38 -1.27 -5.92 16.44
C PHE A 38 -2.13 -4.74 16.89
N ASP A 39 -2.02 -3.61 16.19
CA ASP A 39 -2.93 -2.49 16.37
C ASP A 39 -3.86 -2.39 15.16
N ARG A 40 -5.06 -1.87 15.38
CA ARG A 40 -6.02 -1.62 14.29
C ARG A 40 -6.70 -0.28 14.46
N VAL A 41 -7.16 0.30 13.36
CA VAL A 41 -8.04 1.46 13.41
C VAL A 41 -9.45 1.03 13.77
N ILE A 42 -10.06 1.71 14.75
CA ILE A 42 -11.48 1.56 15.14
C ILE A 42 -12.17 2.93 15.15
N THR A 43 -13.50 2.93 15.24
CA THR A 43 -14.25 4.17 15.50
C THR A 43 -14.17 4.52 16.98
N LYS A 44 -14.14 5.83 17.29
CA LYS A 44 -14.12 6.30 18.69
C LYS A 44 -15.34 5.81 19.48
N ASP A 45 -16.51 5.76 18.84
CA ASP A 45 -17.73 5.24 19.47
C ASP A 45 -17.57 3.78 19.92
N GLU A 46 -16.94 2.92 19.10
CA GLU A 46 -16.70 1.52 19.46
C GLU A 46 -15.62 1.38 20.54
N ALA A 47 -14.59 2.24 20.50
CA ALA A 47 -13.59 2.29 21.55
C ALA A 47 -14.20 2.69 22.91
N ASP A 48 -15.10 3.67 22.92
CA ASP A 48 -15.76 4.15 24.13
C ASP A 48 -16.76 3.13 24.67
N LYS A 49 -17.53 2.46 23.80
CA LYS A 49 -18.37 1.32 24.20
C LYS A 49 -17.54 0.24 24.86
N TYR A 50 -16.42 -0.14 24.24
CA TYR A 50 -15.51 -1.15 24.77
C TYR A 50 -14.98 -0.75 26.16
N ARG A 51 -14.37 0.44 26.29
CA ARG A 51 -13.85 0.98 27.56
C ARG A 51 -14.92 1.05 28.67
N ASN A 52 -16.16 1.37 28.31
CA ASN A 52 -17.28 1.45 29.26
C ASN A 52 -17.79 0.07 29.69
N SER A 53 -17.78 -0.92 28.80
CA SER A 53 -18.16 -2.30 29.12
C SER A 53 -17.16 -2.95 30.09
N SER A 54 -15.86 -2.81 29.84
CA SER A 54 -14.80 -3.37 30.70
C SER A 54 -14.78 -2.78 32.12
N ARG A 55 -15.37 -1.60 32.33
CA ARG A 55 -15.48 -0.98 33.68
C ARG A 55 -16.66 -1.52 34.49
N LYS A 56 -17.73 -1.99 33.82
CA LYS A 56 -18.96 -2.43 34.49
C LYS A 56 -18.86 -3.89 34.93
N GLU A 57 -18.18 -4.70 34.16
CA GLU A 57 -17.91 -6.10 34.49
C GLU A 57 -16.67 -6.16 35.38
N GLY A 58 -16.82 -5.79 36.66
CA GLY A 58 -15.88 -6.20 37.72
C GLY A 58 -15.91 -7.71 38.00
N THR A 59 -16.49 -8.49 37.08
CA THR A 59 -16.63 -9.94 37.16
C THR A 59 -15.59 -10.54 36.21
N PRO A 60 -14.74 -11.47 36.67
CA PRO A 60 -13.78 -12.13 35.79
C PRO A 60 -14.54 -12.79 34.65
N SER A 61 -14.38 -12.24 33.45
CA SER A 61 -14.91 -12.81 32.22
C SER A 61 -14.33 -14.22 32.07
N ASN A 62 -15.20 -15.23 31.90
CA ASN A 62 -14.74 -16.56 31.52
C ASN A 62 -13.90 -16.42 30.24
N GLU A 63 -12.68 -16.96 30.26
CA GLU A 63 -11.61 -16.73 29.29
C GLU A 63 -11.93 -17.19 27.84
N ASP A 64 -13.13 -17.75 27.61
CA ASP A 64 -13.50 -18.39 26.34
C ASP A 64 -14.36 -17.51 25.40
N ASP A 65 -14.74 -16.27 25.78
CA ASP A 65 -15.47 -15.38 24.88
C ASP A 65 -14.50 -14.53 24.03
N GLU A 66 -14.02 -15.14 22.94
CA GLU A 66 -13.12 -14.59 21.92
C GLU A 66 -13.63 -13.30 21.23
N SER A 67 -14.82 -12.81 21.60
CA SER A 67 -15.46 -11.61 21.07
C SER A 67 -15.07 -10.30 21.78
N GLY A 68 -14.22 -10.36 22.81
CA GLY A 68 -13.85 -9.22 23.66
C GLY A 68 -12.97 -8.14 23.03
N SER A 69 -12.94 -7.94 21.71
CA SER A 69 -12.21 -6.82 21.10
C SER A 69 -13.15 -5.94 20.25
N PRO A 70 -12.95 -4.61 20.23
CA PRO A 70 -13.79 -3.74 19.41
C PRO A 70 -13.62 -4.08 17.92
N PRO A 71 -14.72 -4.03 17.15
CA PRO A 71 -14.66 -4.32 15.72
C PRO A 71 -13.78 -3.31 14.98
N PRO A 72 -13.04 -3.73 13.94
CA PRO A 72 -12.25 -2.82 13.10
C PRO A 72 -13.15 -1.79 12.41
N ALA A 73 -12.64 -0.56 12.24
CA ALA A 73 -13.31 0.44 11.42
C ALA A 73 -13.32 -0.03 9.95
N ARG A 74 -14.52 -0.05 9.36
CA ARG A 74 -14.70 -0.31 7.93
C ARG A 74 -14.41 0.97 7.15
N LEU A 75 -13.24 1.04 6.52
CA LEU A 75 -12.83 2.18 5.70
C LEU A 75 -13.20 1.91 4.25
N ALA A 76 -13.67 2.93 3.54
CA ALA A 76 -14.07 2.76 2.14
C ALA A 76 -13.67 3.93 1.25
N GLY A 77 -13.51 3.63 -0.04
CA GLY A 77 -13.23 4.62 -1.07
C GLY A 77 -13.60 4.11 -2.46
N ILE A 78 -13.72 5.02 -3.42
CA ILE A 78 -13.84 4.67 -4.84
C ILE A 78 -12.50 4.98 -5.48
N VAL A 79 -11.83 3.94 -5.99
CA VAL A 79 -10.45 4.04 -6.47
C VAL A 79 -10.28 3.25 -7.76
N ARG A 80 -9.28 3.63 -8.56
CA ARG A 80 -8.77 2.76 -9.63
C ARG A 80 -7.69 1.85 -9.06
N LEU A 81 -7.66 0.59 -9.47
CA LEU A 81 -6.49 -0.27 -9.20
C LEU A 81 -5.45 -0.03 -10.29
N THR A 82 -4.17 0.06 -9.92
CA THR A 82 -3.12 0.41 -10.87
C THR A 82 -3.13 -0.48 -12.10
N HIS A 83 -3.00 0.16 -13.25
CA HIS A 83 -2.85 -0.51 -14.54
C HIS A 83 -1.38 -0.73 -14.91
N LYS A 84 -0.44 -0.17 -14.15
CA LYS A 84 1.00 -0.16 -14.46
C LYS A 84 1.67 -1.46 -14.01
N HIS A 85 3.00 -1.43 -13.93
CA HIS A 85 3.79 -2.38 -13.13
C HIS A 85 3.35 -2.20 -11.67
N ASP A 86 3.38 -3.25 -10.84
CA ASP A 86 2.89 -3.24 -9.44
C ASP A 86 1.44 -3.70 -9.19
N PHE A 87 0.90 -4.48 -10.13
CA PHE A 87 -0.32 -5.25 -9.93
C PHE A 87 0.00 -6.72 -9.61
N PHE A 88 -0.20 -7.13 -8.35
CA PHE A 88 0.17 -8.44 -7.82
C PHE A 88 -1.01 -9.18 -7.18
N MET A 89 -2.25 -9.01 -7.68
CA MET A 89 -3.43 -9.68 -7.11
C MET A 89 -3.56 -11.17 -7.52
N GLN A 90 -2.52 -11.80 -8.05
CA GLN A 90 -2.50 -13.25 -8.30
C GLN A 90 -2.08 -13.98 -7.03
N ALA A 91 -2.43 -15.27 -6.92
CA ALA A 91 -2.11 -16.11 -5.76
C ALA A 91 -0.65 -16.02 -5.32
N CYS A 92 0.29 -16.11 -6.28
CA CYS A 92 1.71 -16.03 -6.00
C CYS A 92 2.22 -14.60 -5.75
N SER A 93 1.47 -13.53 -6.05
CA SER A 93 1.89 -12.14 -5.85
C SER A 93 3.29 -11.80 -6.38
N GLY A 94 3.76 -12.48 -7.45
CA GLY A 94 5.13 -12.32 -7.96
C GLY A 94 6.22 -12.91 -7.05
N TRP A 95 5.86 -13.82 -6.15
CA TRP A 95 6.78 -14.54 -5.28
C TRP A 95 7.78 -15.33 -6.12
N ILE A 96 9.05 -15.19 -5.75
CA ILE A 96 10.16 -15.88 -6.36
C ILE A 96 10.79 -16.76 -5.27
N PRO A 97 11.08 -18.04 -5.55
CA PRO A 97 11.83 -18.88 -4.63
C PRO A 97 13.13 -18.19 -4.22
N SER A 98 13.25 -17.89 -2.93
CA SER A 98 14.46 -17.31 -2.36
C SER A 98 14.89 -18.15 -1.17
N THR A 99 16.17 -18.50 -1.15
CA THR A 99 16.81 -19.15 -0.01
C THR A 99 17.29 -18.13 1.02
N SER A 100 17.21 -16.83 0.72
CA SER A 100 17.71 -15.77 1.58
C SER A 100 16.83 -15.62 2.83
N PRO A 101 17.43 -15.57 4.03
CA PRO A 101 16.70 -15.27 5.26
C PRO A 101 15.91 -13.96 5.13
N GLY A 102 14.67 -13.95 5.63
CA GLY A 102 13.81 -12.77 5.63
C GLY A 102 12.91 -12.60 4.41
N HIS A 103 12.99 -13.47 3.39
CA HIS A 103 11.95 -13.51 2.37
C HIS A 103 10.68 -14.18 2.92
N PRO A 104 9.48 -13.63 2.62
CA PRO A 104 8.24 -14.24 3.06
C PRO A 104 8.09 -15.63 2.44
N ARG A 105 7.60 -16.58 3.24
CA ARG A 105 7.22 -17.90 2.73
C ARG A 105 6.06 -17.74 1.76
N PHE A 106 5.90 -18.69 0.84
CA PHE A 106 4.78 -18.67 -0.11
C PHE A 106 3.41 -18.57 0.60
N ALA A 107 3.22 -19.25 1.73
CA ALA A 107 1.97 -19.17 2.51
C ALA A 107 1.70 -17.78 3.14
N ASP A 108 2.72 -16.94 3.30
CA ASP A 108 2.62 -15.64 3.96
C ASP A 108 2.46 -14.49 2.95
N ILE A 109 2.45 -14.79 1.65
CA ILE A 109 2.32 -13.77 0.61
C ILE A 109 0.92 -13.16 0.61
N ARG A 110 0.88 -11.86 0.32
CA ARG A 110 -0.36 -11.08 0.25
C ARG A 110 -0.52 -10.51 -1.15
N PRO A 111 -1.38 -11.11 -1.99
CA PRO A 111 -1.79 -10.51 -3.24
C PRO A 111 -2.21 -9.06 -3.02
N SER A 112 -1.67 -8.17 -3.84
CA SER A 112 -1.74 -6.73 -3.59
C SER A 112 -1.75 -5.91 -4.87
N ALA A 113 -2.22 -4.67 -4.77
CA ALA A 113 -2.12 -3.67 -5.82
C ALA A 113 -2.06 -2.26 -5.21
N PHE A 114 -1.55 -1.31 -5.97
CA PHE A 114 -1.66 0.11 -5.64
C PHE A 114 -2.96 0.71 -6.16
N THR A 115 -3.48 1.68 -5.43
CA THR A 115 -4.62 2.51 -5.86
C THR A 115 -4.16 3.66 -6.76
N GLU A 116 -5.07 4.17 -7.58
CA GLU A 116 -4.89 5.34 -8.45
C GLU A 116 -6.20 6.16 -8.44
N ASP A 117 -6.10 7.41 -8.91
CA ASP A 117 -7.27 8.25 -9.14
C ASP A 117 -8.23 7.59 -10.15
N PRO A 118 -9.53 7.51 -9.86
CA PRO A 118 -10.51 6.96 -10.79
C PRO A 118 -10.58 7.72 -12.12
N GLY A 119 -10.19 9.01 -12.17
CA GLY A 119 -10.24 9.82 -13.39
C GLY A 119 -11.67 10.01 -13.92
N ILE A 120 -12.66 9.93 -13.02
CA ILE A 120 -14.08 10.15 -13.29
C ILE A 120 -14.42 11.58 -12.82
N PRO A 121 -14.96 12.47 -13.67
CA PRO A 121 -15.25 13.86 -13.30
C PRO A 121 -16.12 14.01 -12.05
N GLU A 122 -17.12 13.15 -11.88
CA GLU A 122 -18.05 13.12 -10.74
C GLU A 122 -17.34 12.78 -9.41
N LEU A 123 -16.19 12.11 -9.49
CA LEU A 123 -15.33 11.72 -8.36
C LEU A 123 -14.11 12.63 -8.19
N MET A 124 -14.04 13.75 -8.92
CA MET A 124 -12.91 14.65 -8.88
C MET A 124 -12.69 15.19 -7.45
N GLY A 125 -11.48 15.00 -6.93
CA GLY A 125 -11.10 15.42 -5.58
C GLY A 125 -11.27 14.36 -4.50
N ASP A 126 -12.05 13.30 -4.73
CA ASP A 126 -12.23 12.22 -3.75
C ASP A 126 -10.91 11.51 -3.46
N TYR A 127 -10.17 11.14 -4.52
CA TYR A 127 -8.96 10.35 -4.37
C TYR A 127 -7.85 11.07 -3.58
N PRO A 128 -7.52 12.34 -3.83
CA PRO A 128 -6.63 13.11 -2.96
C PRO A 128 -7.07 13.13 -1.49
N LYS A 129 -8.39 13.27 -1.21
CA LYS A 129 -8.90 13.24 0.17
C LYS A 129 -8.72 11.85 0.80
N ILE A 130 -9.05 10.78 0.08
CA ILE A 130 -8.85 9.40 0.51
C ILE A 130 -7.38 9.18 0.90
N TRP A 131 -6.47 9.55 0.00
CA TRP A 131 -5.03 9.43 0.23
C TRP A 131 -4.58 10.22 1.48
N ASN A 132 -4.98 11.49 1.59
CA ASN A 132 -4.61 12.33 2.71
C ASN A 132 -5.14 11.79 4.04
N ASN A 133 -6.36 11.26 4.06
CA ASN A 133 -6.94 10.63 5.24
C ASN A 133 -6.21 9.33 5.63
N VAL A 134 -5.79 8.51 4.66
CA VAL A 134 -4.92 7.35 4.92
C VAL A 134 -3.60 7.81 5.54
N VAL A 135 -2.92 8.79 4.95
CA VAL A 135 -1.66 9.36 5.50
C VAL A 135 -1.86 9.91 6.92
N ALA A 136 -2.96 10.62 7.16
CA ALA A 136 -3.29 11.17 8.47
C ALA A 136 -3.50 10.07 9.52
N LEU A 137 -4.17 8.97 9.16
CA LEU A 137 -4.33 7.81 10.04
C LEU A 137 -2.98 7.17 10.37
N LEU A 138 -2.10 6.98 9.39
CA LEU A 138 -0.75 6.44 9.62
C LEU A 138 0.07 7.34 10.56
N ARG A 139 0.01 8.67 10.38
CA ARG A 139 0.64 9.64 11.30
C ARG A 139 0.01 9.60 12.69
N GLY A 140 -1.31 9.41 12.77
CA GLY A 140 -2.05 9.30 14.02
C GLY A 140 -1.57 8.14 14.89
N TRP A 141 -1.05 7.05 14.28
CA TRP A 141 -0.45 5.95 15.04
C TRP A 141 0.80 6.40 15.80
N TYR A 142 1.72 7.10 15.15
CA TYR A 142 2.93 7.62 15.80
C TYR A 142 2.59 8.60 16.92
N GLN A 143 1.60 9.47 16.70
CA GLN A 143 1.13 10.40 17.74
C GLN A 143 0.53 9.64 18.94
N PHE A 144 -0.24 8.59 18.69
CA PHE A 144 -0.81 7.72 19.71
C PHE A 144 0.28 7.05 20.57
N GLU A 145 1.39 6.62 19.97
CA GLU A 145 2.54 6.06 20.69
C GLU A 145 3.44 7.11 21.35
N GLY A 146 3.19 8.40 21.12
CA GLY A 146 4.10 9.48 21.52
C GLY A 146 5.45 9.40 20.81
N GLU A 147 5.48 8.84 19.60
CA GLU A 147 6.63 8.77 18.72
C GLU A 147 6.70 9.96 17.76
N ASP A 148 7.91 10.23 17.27
CA ASP A 148 8.12 11.26 16.25
C ASP A 148 7.50 10.80 14.90
N ALA A 149 6.56 11.60 14.39
CA ALA A 149 5.91 11.36 13.10
C ALA A 149 6.91 11.35 11.91
N THR A 150 8.13 11.86 12.07
CA THR A 150 9.18 11.74 11.03
C THR A 150 9.58 10.28 10.77
N LYS A 151 9.47 9.41 11.78
CA LYS A 151 9.73 7.96 11.66
C LYS A 151 8.72 7.22 10.77
N LEU A 152 7.62 7.86 10.41
CA LEU A 152 6.70 7.32 9.40
C LEU A 152 7.43 6.99 8.09
N ARG A 153 8.50 7.71 7.77
CA ARG A 153 9.34 7.45 6.58
C ARG A 153 10.07 6.10 6.62
N ASP A 154 10.23 5.52 7.80
CA ASP A 154 10.86 4.21 7.99
C ASP A 154 9.82 3.06 7.97
N SER A 155 8.53 3.40 7.95
CA SER A 155 7.45 2.41 7.90
C SER A 155 7.31 1.80 6.50
N VAL A 156 6.74 0.59 6.46
CA VAL A 156 6.51 -0.15 5.21
C VAL A 156 5.04 -0.59 5.09
N GLY A 157 4.66 -1.03 3.90
CA GLY A 157 3.40 -1.73 3.65
C GLY A 157 2.38 -0.90 2.87
N VAL A 158 1.63 0.00 3.51
CA VAL A 158 0.54 0.77 2.85
C VAL A 158 1.05 1.87 1.93
N ILE A 159 2.05 2.65 2.37
CA ILE A 159 2.66 3.70 1.55
C ILE A 159 4.13 3.38 1.40
N ASP A 160 4.64 3.46 0.17
CA ASP A 160 6.06 3.39 -0.08
C ASP A 160 6.71 4.75 0.20
N TRP A 161 7.34 4.86 1.36
CA TRP A 161 8.10 6.04 1.78
C TRP A 161 9.56 6.03 1.31
N THR A 162 10.01 4.91 0.72
CA THR A 162 11.43 4.70 0.37
C THR A 162 11.84 5.47 -0.88
N THR A 163 10.88 5.98 -1.65
CA THR A 163 11.16 6.83 -2.80
C THR A 163 11.81 8.13 -2.35
N LYS A 164 12.82 8.61 -3.09
CA LYS A 164 13.51 9.87 -2.79
C LYS A 164 12.59 11.10 -2.83
N SER A 165 11.46 11.00 -3.54
CA SER A 165 10.44 12.03 -3.62
C SER A 165 9.48 11.93 -2.42
N GLU A 166 8.91 13.07 -2.03
CA GLU A 166 7.81 13.07 -1.08
C GLU A 166 6.65 12.23 -1.61
N PRO A 167 6.10 11.30 -0.81
CA PRO A 167 4.99 10.49 -1.26
C PRO A 167 3.80 11.38 -1.61
N ASN A 168 3.25 11.09 -2.77
CA ASN A 168 2.22 11.88 -3.44
C ASN A 168 1.05 10.93 -3.76
N PRO A 169 -0.21 11.39 -3.70
CA PRO A 169 -1.36 10.65 -4.23
C PRO A 169 -1.11 9.93 -5.56
N ALA A 170 -0.28 10.49 -6.45
CA ALA A 170 0.09 9.89 -7.73
C ALA A 170 0.78 8.52 -7.65
N HIS A 171 1.41 8.18 -6.52
CA HIS A 171 1.98 6.85 -6.26
C HIS A 171 0.95 5.88 -5.64
N GLY A 172 -0.10 6.42 -5.02
CA GLY A 172 -1.17 5.68 -4.40
C GLY A 172 -0.77 4.79 -3.23
N PHE A 173 -1.75 4.13 -2.61
CA PHE A 173 -1.51 3.25 -1.45
C PHE A 173 -1.70 1.80 -1.87
N LYS A 174 -0.92 0.94 -1.24
CA LYS A 174 -0.99 -0.50 -1.41
C LYS A 174 -2.12 -1.06 -0.56
N ILE A 175 -2.98 -1.82 -1.22
CA ILE A 175 -3.97 -2.69 -0.60
C ILE A 175 -3.56 -4.14 -0.82
N GLY A 176 -3.98 -5.04 0.07
CA GLY A 176 -3.75 -6.46 -0.14
C GLY A 176 -4.65 -7.33 0.69
N HIS A 177 -4.60 -8.63 0.44
CA HIS A 177 -5.40 -9.62 1.16
C HIS A 177 -4.53 -10.82 1.51
N ARG A 178 -4.75 -11.42 2.68
CA ARG A 178 -4.11 -12.71 3.01
C ARG A 178 -4.96 -13.81 2.38
N VAL A 179 -4.36 -14.56 1.47
CA VAL A 179 -5.08 -15.59 0.72
C VAL A 179 -4.85 -17.01 1.18
N PHE A 180 -3.82 -17.26 1.98
CA PHE A 180 -3.56 -18.57 2.56
C PHE A 180 -3.56 -18.48 4.08
N GLU A 181 -4.27 -19.41 4.70
CA GLU A 181 -4.35 -19.54 6.14
C GLU A 181 -4.12 -20.99 6.53
N ARG A 182 -3.34 -21.24 7.59
CA ARG A 182 -3.08 -22.61 8.02
C ARG A 182 -4.37 -23.23 8.54
N GLN A 183 -4.61 -24.48 8.17
CA GLN A 183 -5.75 -25.24 8.63
C GLN A 183 -5.69 -25.39 10.16
N SER A 184 -6.78 -25.02 10.81
CA SER A 184 -7.07 -25.31 12.21
C SER A 184 -8.53 -25.72 12.34
N PRO A 185 -8.93 -26.43 13.41
CA PRO A 185 -10.34 -26.77 13.64
C PRO A 185 -11.26 -25.55 13.65
N GLU A 186 -10.80 -24.41 14.14
CA GLU A 186 -11.53 -23.14 14.22
C GLU A 186 -11.72 -22.55 12.83
N ASN A 187 -10.64 -22.48 12.04
CA ASN A 187 -10.66 -21.94 10.69
C ASN A 187 -11.50 -22.78 9.73
N LEU A 188 -11.51 -24.12 9.90
CA LEU A 188 -12.34 -25.01 9.11
C LEU A 188 -13.84 -24.84 9.38
N LYS A 189 -14.23 -24.51 10.62
CA LYS A 189 -15.65 -24.20 10.94
C LYS A 189 -16.13 -22.92 10.24
N ASN A 190 -15.23 -21.96 10.08
CA ASN A 190 -15.51 -20.67 9.44
C ASN A 190 -15.22 -20.64 7.94
N PHE A 191 -14.70 -21.74 7.38
CA PHE A 191 -14.36 -21.83 5.97
C PHE A 191 -15.62 -21.83 5.11
N GLN A 192 -15.68 -20.88 4.16
CA GLN A 192 -16.75 -20.79 3.19
C GLN A 192 -16.30 -21.42 1.87
N ASP A 193 -16.95 -22.53 1.48
CA ASP A 193 -16.75 -23.12 0.17
C ASP A 193 -17.44 -22.26 -0.91
N HIS A 194 -16.63 -21.70 -1.81
CA HIS A 194 -17.08 -20.89 -2.94
C HIS A 194 -17.21 -21.71 -4.24
N GLY A 195 -16.96 -23.01 -4.19
CA GLY A 195 -17.00 -23.94 -5.31
C GLY A 195 -15.64 -24.17 -5.96
N ALA A 196 -15.60 -25.14 -6.89
CA ALA A 196 -14.36 -25.68 -7.46
C ALA A 196 -13.42 -24.65 -8.12
N SER A 197 -13.94 -23.53 -8.64
CA SER A 197 -13.12 -22.46 -9.22
C SER A 197 -12.28 -21.68 -8.19
N PHE A 198 -12.58 -21.85 -6.90
CA PHE A 198 -11.89 -21.20 -5.79
C PHE A 198 -11.01 -22.17 -4.99
N ASN A 199 -10.96 -23.43 -5.39
CA ASN A 199 -10.13 -24.45 -4.76
C ASN A 199 -8.64 -24.15 -4.95
N ILE A 200 -7.85 -24.28 -3.88
CA ILE A 200 -6.41 -24.00 -3.88
C ILE A 200 -5.65 -24.77 -4.97
N GLU A 201 -6.16 -25.93 -5.38
CA GLU A 201 -5.63 -26.78 -6.45
C GLU A 201 -5.59 -26.08 -7.82
N THR A 202 -6.56 -25.22 -8.10
CA THR A 202 -6.76 -24.57 -9.40
C THR A 202 -6.30 -23.11 -9.41
N TRP A 203 -5.63 -22.65 -8.35
CA TRP A 203 -5.20 -21.26 -8.26
C TRP A 203 -4.07 -20.96 -9.25
N PRO A 204 -4.16 -19.85 -10.00
CA PRO A 204 -3.14 -19.47 -10.96
C PRO A 204 -1.87 -19.03 -10.23
N VAL A 205 -0.78 -19.76 -10.43
CA VAL A 205 0.55 -19.39 -9.95
C VAL A 205 1.55 -19.42 -11.10
N GLU A 206 2.62 -18.65 -10.97
CA GLU A 206 3.75 -18.74 -11.90
C GLU A 206 4.45 -20.11 -11.72
N PRO A 207 5.11 -20.64 -12.77
CA PRO A 207 5.71 -21.99 -12.73
C PRO A 207 6.65 -22.22 -11.53
N GLU A 208 7.41 -21.20 -11.14
CA GLU A 208 8.37 -21.26 -10.03
C GLU A 208 7.69 -21.41 -8.67
N ALA A 209 6.43 -20.96 -8.55
CA ALA A 209 5.63 -21.03 -7.33
C ALA A 209 4.80 -22.31 -7.22
N GLN A 210 4.70 -23.11 -8.29
CA GLN A 210 3.86 -24.32 -8.32
C GLN A 210 4.25 -25.34 -7.25
N LEU A 211 5.55 -25.57 -7.07
CA LEU A 211 6.05 -26.52 -6.07
C LEU A 211 5.69 -26.11 -4.63
N GLU A 212 5.70 -24.81 -4.33
CA GLU A 212 5.30 -24.33 -3.00
C GLU A 212 3.79 -24.38 -2.80
N LEU A 213 3.00 -24.07 -3.85
CA LEU A 213 1.56 -24.26 -3.81
C LEU A 213 1.23 -25.72 -3.47
N ASP A 214 1.86 -26.68 -4.14
CA ASP A 214 1.64 -28.11 -3.90
C ASP A 214 1.96 -28.55 -2.45
N LYS A 215 2.96 -27.93 -1.81
CA LYS A 215 3.29 -28.16 -0.40
C LYS A 215 2.20 -27.66 0.53
N ILE A 216 1.64 -26.48 0.27
CA ILE A 216 0.69 -25.84 1.19
C ILE A 216 -0.75 -26.33 1.02
N LYS A 217 -1.12 -26.92 -0.15
CA LYS A 217 -2.47 -27.45 -0.42
C LYS A 217 -3.03 -28.34 0.69
N LYS A 218 -2.18 -29.14 1.35
CA LYS A 218 -2.59 -30.08 2.41
C LYS A 218 -2.67 -29.46 3.81
N THR A 219 -2.10 -28.28 3.99
CA THR A 219 -1.90 -27.67 5.32
C THR A 219 -2.59 -26.32 5.47
N HIS A 220 -3.05 -25.74 4.36
CA HIS A 220 -3.66 -24.42 4.33
C HIS A 220 -5.03 -24.48 3.65
N ILE A 221 -5.91 -23.56 4.03
CA ILE A 221 -7.11 -23.18 3.29
C ILE A 221 -6.81 -21.92 2.49
N ALA A 222 -7.49 -21.78 1.35
CA ALA A 222 -7.37 -20.59 0.51
C ALA A 222 -8.60 -19.69 0.69
N HIS A 223 -8.36 -18.43 1.03
CA HIS A 223 -9.36 -17.38 1.12
C HIS A 223 -9.30 -16.52 -0.14
N PRO A 224 -10.27 -16.63 -1.06
CA PRO A 224 -10.27 -15.77 -2.23
C PRO A 224 -10.44 -14.30 -1.84
N ILE A 225 -9.78 -13.42 -2.57
CA ILE A 225 -9.98 -11.97 -2.43
C ILE A 225 -11.47 -11.67 -2.66
N PRO A 226 -12.17 -11.01 -1.71
CA PRO A 226 -13.62 -10.83 -1.77
C PRO A 226 -14.01 -9.75 -2.79
N VAL A 227 -13.87 -10.06 -4.09
CA VAL A 227 -14.11 -9.14 -5.21
C VAL A 227 -15.30 -9.58 -6.05
N TYR A 228 -16.25 -8.68 -6.28
CA TYR A 228 -17.52 -8.99 -6.91
C TYR A 228 -17.71 -8.20 -8.22
N TYR A 229 -18.36 -8.82 -9.20
CA TYR A 229 -18.88 -8.10 -10.37
C TYR A 229 -20.03 -7.14 -9.99
N PRO A 230 -20.38 -6.17 -10.86
CA PRO A 230 -21.50 -5.26 -10.62
C PRO A 230 -22.82 -5.99 -10.34
N ASP A 231 -23.13 -6.99 -11.17
CA ASP A 231 -24.39 -7.75 -11.17
C ASP A 231 -24.17 -9.20 -11.60
N PRO A 232 -24.89 -10.18 -11.01
CA PRO A 232 -25.66 -10.10 -9.76
C PRO A 232 -24.74 -10.00 -8.53
N GLU A 233 -25.26 -9.47 -7.40
CA GLU A 233 -24.52 -9.07 -6.19
C GLU A 233 -23.66 -10.13 -5.46
N LYS A 234 -23.62 -11.37 -5.96
CA LYS A 234 -22.88 -12.48 -5.36
C LYS A 234 -21.93 -13.18 -6.33
N ASN A 235 -21.68 -12.60 -7.50
CA ASN A 235 -20.74 -13.19 -8.44
C ASN A 235 -19.30 -12.81 -8.06
N LEU A 236 -18.72 -13.61 -7.16
CA LEU A 236 -17.32 -13.51 -6.75
C LEU A 236 -16.43 -13.81 -7.97
N ILE A 237 -15.42 -12.98 -8.20
CA ILE A 237 -14.50 -13.15 -9.32
C ILE A 237 -13.55 -14.30 -8.98
N PRO A 238 -13.42 -15.33 -9.84
CA PRO A 238 -12.52 -16.43 -9.54
C PRO A 238 -11.05 -16.02 -9.70
N PRO A 239 -10.11 -16.62 -8.95
CA PRO A 239 -8.70 -16.21 -8.92
C PRO A 239 -8.01 -16.12 -10.29
N TYR A 240 -8.35 -17.02 -11.23
CA TYR A 240 -7.81 -17.00 -12.60
C TYR A 240 -8.19 -15.75 -13.41
N ARG A 241 -9.20 -15.00 -12.96
CA ARG A 241 -9.67 -13.75 -13.59
C ARG A 241 -9.14 -12.48 -12.94
N TYR A 242 -8.53 -12.54 -11.75
CA TYR A 242 -8.13 -11.32 -11.02
C TYR A 242 -7.25 -10.39 -11.86
N ARG A 243 -6.29 -10.94 -12.61
CA ARG A 243 -5.38 -10.12 -13.43
C ARG A 243 -6.11 -9.36 -14.54
N ASP A 244 -7.03 -10.03 -15.23
CA ASP A 244 -7.70 -9.47 -16.39
C ASP A 244 -8.85 -8.54 -16.00
N ASP A 245 -9.56 -8.85 -14.90
CA ASP A 245 -10.76 -8.12 -14.50
C ASP A 245 -10.47 -6.97 -13.50
N LEU A 246 -9.34 -6.97 -12.81
CA LEU A 246 -9.04 -5.96 -11.78
C LEU A 246 -7.97 -4.95 -12.18
N ARG A 247 -7.03 -5.30 -13.06
CA ARG A 247 -5.93 -4.40 -13.42
C ARG A 247 -6.43 -3.18 -14.20
N GLY A 248 -6.42 -2.00 -13.59
CA GLY A 248 -7.00 -0.78 -14.17
C GLY A 248 -8.50 -0.60 -13.91
N ALA A 249 -9.14 -1.52 -13.20
CA ALA A 249 -10.55 -1.45 -12.86
C ALA A 249 -10.82 -0.32 -11.86
N ILE A 250 -11.97 0.32 -11.97
CA ILE A 250 -12.47 1.24 -10.93
C ILE A 250 -13.37 0.44 -10.00
N VAL A 251 -13.05 0.47 -8.72
CA VAL A 251 -13.69 -0.35 -7.69
C VAL A 251 -14.19 0.51 -6.55
N ARG A 252 -15.31 0.07 -5.98
CA ARG A 252 -15.64 0.37 -4.59
C ARG A 252 -14.77 -0.54 -3.73
N LEU A 253 -13.91 0.05 -2.92
CA LEU A 253 -12.98 -0.64 -2.03
C LEU A 253 -13.45 -0.47 -0.58
N GLU A 254 -13.52 -1.57 0.16
CA GLU A 254 -13.67 -1.60 1.62
C GLU A 254 -12.48 -2.36 2.24
N PHE A 255 -11.85 -1.79 3.26
CA PHE A 255 -10.67 -2.36 3.90
C PHE A 255 -10.57 -1.99 5.38
N HIS A 256 -9.69 -2.70 6.09
CA HIS A 256 -9.27 -2.37 7.45
C HIS A 256 -7.81 -1.91 7.45
N LEU A 257 -7.47 -0.99 8.34
CA LEU A 257 -6.08 -0.55 8.52
C LEU A 257 -5.51 -1.18 9.80
N ASN A 258 -4.45 -1.97 9.64
CA ASN A 258 -3.75 -2.63 10.73
C ASN A 258 -2.28 -2.19 10.78
N HIS A 259 -1.69 -2.22 11.96
CA HIS A 259 -0.28 -1.95 12.22
C HIS A 259 0.36 -3.13 12.94
N TRP A 260 1.56 -3.51 12.51
CA TRP A 260 2.38 -4.57 13.07
C TRP A 260 3.79 -4.04 13.32
N PHE A 261 4.44 -4.49 14.39
CA PHE A 261 5.87 -4.24 14.59
C PHE A 261 6.66 -5.52 14.33
N ILE A 262 7.28 -5.61 13.15
CA ILE A 262 7.95 -6.83 12.66
C ILE A 262 9.40 -6.48 12.37
N ASP A 263 10.34 -7.27 12.91
CA ASP A 263 11.78 -7.13 12.69
C ASP A 263 12.32 -5.70 12.90
N GLY A 264 11.81 -5.03 13.94
CA GLY A 264 12.22 -3.67 14.30
C GLY A 264 11.63 -2.57 13.40
N ARG A 265 10.61 -2.89 12.59
CA ARG A 265 9.98 -1.95 11.65
C ARG A 265 8.47 -1.92 11.82
N HIS A 266 7.91 -0.72 11.68
CA HIS A 266 6.47 -0.50 11.62
C HIS A 266 5.95 -0.91 10.24
N THR A 267 5.03 -1.88 10.22
CA THR A 267 4.40 -2.39 9.02
C THR A 267 2.91 -2.09 9.09
N PHE A 268 2.44 -1.20 8.21
CA PHE A 268 1.03 -0.93 8.06
C PHE A 268 0.45 -1.80 6.95
N THR A 269 -0.79 -2.25 7.10
CA THR A 269 -1.49 -3.02 6.07
C THR A 269 -2.91 -2.50 5.87
N ALA A 270 -3.29 -2.30 4.61
CA ALA A 270 -4.66 -2.01 4.21
C ALA A 270 -5.28 -3.33 3.71
N ASP A 271 -5.90 -4.06 4.64
CA ASP A 271 -6.41 -5.41 4.40
C ASP A 271 -7.80 -5.37 3.77
N ILE A 272 -7.91 -5.93 2.57
CA ILE A 272 -9.13 -5.90 1.77
C ILE A 272 -10.22 -6.70 2.49
N ARG A 273 -11.32 -6.02 2.81
CA ARG A 273 -12.52 -6.64 3.37
C ARG A 273 -13.51 -7.01 2.27
N ARG A 274 -13.66 -6.14 1.28
CA ARG A 274 -14.56 -6.31 0.13
C ARG A 274 -14.17 -5.37 -1.01
N MET A 275 -14.30 -5.82 -2.25
CA MET A 275 -14.22 -4.97 -3.43
C MET A 275 -15.41 -5.23 -4.38
N LYS A 276 -15.96 -4.18 -5.00
CA LYS A 276 -16.96 -4.32 -6.06
C LYS A 276 -16.48 -3.55 -7.29
N ILE A 277 -16.40 -4.21 -8.44
CA ILE A 277 -16.09 -3.52 -9.70
C ILE A 277 -17.24 -2.58 -10.03
N LEU A 278 -16.91 -1.31 -10.29
CA LEU A 278 -17.85 -0.31 -10.80
C LEU A 278 -17.64 -0.12 -12.30
N VAL A 279 -16.37 -0.03 -12.72
CA VAL A 279 -15.99 0.07 -14.13
C VAL A 279 -14.92 -0.96 -14.42
N ARG A 280 -15.20 -1.85 -15.38
CA ARG A 280 -14.22 -2.84 -15.86
C ARG A 280 -13.01 -2.12 -16.46
N PRO A 281 -11.82 -2.74 -16.42
CA PRO A 281 -10.64 -2.14 -16.99
C PRO A 281 -10.82 -1.97 -18.49
N ASN A 282 -10.53 -0.76 -19.00
CA ASN A 282 -10.46 -0.51 -20.43
C ASN A 282 -9.05 -0.84 -20.93
N LEU A 283 -8.62 -2.08 -20.72
CA LEU A 283 -7.37 -2.54 -21.29
C LEU A 283 -7.66 -2.99 -22.73
N PRO A 284 -6.87 -2.54 -23.72
CA PRO A 284 -6.98 -3.11 -25.06
C PRO A 284 -6.81 -4.63 -24.97
N PRO A 285 -7.52 -5.42 -25.81
CA PRO A 285 -7.33 -6.85 -25.86
C PRO A 285 -5.85 -7.19 -25.87
N ARG A 286 -5.45 -8.17 -25.06
CA ARG A 286 -4.04 -8.58 -24.88
C ARG A 286 -3.43 -9.15 -26.17
N ASP A 287 -4.20 -9.18 -27.25
CA ASP A 287 -3.91 -9.79 -28.54
C ASP A 287 -3.66 -8.72 -29.60
N VAL A 288 -2.50 -8.11 -29.54
CA VAL A 288 -1.48 -8.37 -30.55
C VAL A 288 -0.17 -8.08 -29.84
N ALA A 289 0.74 -9.05 -29.79
CA ALA A 289 2.14 -8.74 -29.56
C ALA A 289 2.48 -7.61 -30.53
N SER A 290 2.55 -6.36 -30.05
CA SER A 290 3.11 -5.27 -30.83
C SER A 290 4.43 -5.84 -31.31
N PRO A 291 4.62 -6.01 -32.64
CA PRO A 291 5.67 -6.86 -33.15
C PRO A 291 6.92 -6.42 -32.46
N ILE A 292 7.44 -7.29 -31.60
CA ILE A 292 8.72 -7.07 -30.92
C ILE A 292 9.60 -6.64 -32.07
N LYS A 293 10.02 -5.37 -32.05
CA LYS A 293 10.99 -4.86 -33.01
C LYS A 293 12.20 -5.74 -32.77
N ARG A 294 12.27 -6.87 -33.49
CA ARG A 294 13.47 -7.66 -33.64
C ARG A 294 14.44 -6.62 -34.15
N LYS A 295 15.39 -6.20 -33.31
CA LYS A 295 16.56 -5.47 -33.78
C LYS A 295 17.02 -6.26 -35.00
N GLY A 296 16.87 -5.65 -36.16
CA GLY A 296 17.13 -6.33 -37.43
C GLY A 296 18.47 -7.02 -37.31
N ILE A 297 18.47 -8.33 -37.41
CA ILE A 297 19.62 -9.01 -37.97
C ILE A 297 19.75 -8.34 -39.35
N PRO A 298 20.87 -7.67 -39.66
CA PRO A 298 21.02 -7.05 -40.96
C PRO A 298 20.83 -8.16 -41.99
N SER A 299 19.74 -8.06 -42.75
CA SER A 299 19.58 -8.81 -43.98
C SER A 299 20.74 -8.38 -44.85
N ARG A 300 21.74 -9.25 -44.92
CA ARG A 300 22.85 -9.09 -45.86
C ARG A 300 22.22 -9.37 -47.22
N ASP A 301 21.93 -8.27 -47.92
CA ASP A 301 21.51 -8.28 -49.30
C ASP A 301 22.73 -8.73 -50.11
N ASP A 302 22.69 -9.95 -50.66
CA ASP A 302 23.74 -10.55 -51.49
C ASP A 302 23.63 -10.09 -52.96
N PHE A 303 23.16 -8.86 -53.20
CA PHE A 303 23.11 -8.27 -54.54
C PHE A 303 23.58 -6.80 -54.52
N SER A 304 24.89 -6.63 -54.53
CA SER A 304 25.55 -5.52 -55.22
C SER A 304 27.01 -5.87 -55.48
N ASP A 305 27.26 -6.62 -56.55
CA ASP A 305 28.51 -6.52 -57.30
C ASP A 305 28.49 -5.18 -58.03
N GLU A 306 29.07 -4.13 -57.46
CA GLU A 306 29.52 -2.95 -58.22
C GLU A 306 30.65 -2.26 -57.42
N ASP A 307 31.84 -2.33 -58.00
CA ASP A 307 32.99 -1.42 -57.92
C ASP A 307 33.69 -1.16 -56.58
N GLU A 308 34.81 -1.87 -56.45
CA GLU A 308 36.00 -1.49 -55.69
C GLU A 308 36.42 -0.04 -55.97
N LEU A 309 36.48 0.77 -54.91
CA LEU A 309 37.44 1.87 -54.83
C LEU A 309 38.27 1.76 -53.54
N PRO A 310 39.61 1.85 -53.63
CA PRO A 310 40.48 1.68 -52.48
C PRO A 310 40.36 2.87 -51.53
N ARG A 311 40.02 2.59 -50.27
CA ARG A 311 40.08 3.60 -49.19
C ARG A 311 41.54 3.88 -48.83
N PRO A 312 41.94 5.15 -48.65
CA PRO A 312 43.31 5.49 -48.27
C PRO A 312 43.60 5.16 -46.80
N PRO A 313 44.88 4.95 -46.44
CA PRO A 313 45.26 4.55 -45.09
C PRO A 313 45.05 5.67 -44.08
N LYS A 314 44.48 5.30 -42.92
CA LYS A 314 44.37 6.15 -41.73
C LYS A 314 45.76 6.60 -41.29
N ARG A 315 46.04 7.90 -41.43
CA ARG A 315 47.17 8.56 -40.75
C ARG A 315 46.91 8.58 -39.24
N GLN A 316 47.79 7.92 -38.50
CA GLN A 316 48.05 8.24 -37.10
C GLN A 316 48.78 9.58 -37.04
N ALA A 317 48.34 10.49 -36.19
CA ALA A 317 49.12 11.66 -35.80
C ALA A 317 48.98 11.90 -34.30
N THR A 318 50.13 11.81 -33.65
CA THR A 318 50.46 12.10 -32.26
C THR A 318 50.63 13.60 -32.02
N SER A 319 50.11 14.06 -30.87
CA SER A 319 50.68 15.01 -29.90
C SER A 319 51.13 16.44 -30.28
N HIS A 320 50.96 17.32 -29.28
CA HIS A 320 51.62 18.62 -29.02
C HIS A 320 51.00 19.86 -29.70
N ARG A 321 50.90 21.07 -29.11
CA ARG A 321 51.25 21.64 -27.80
C ARG A 321 50.85 23.15 -27.85
N THR A 322 50.48 23.70 -26.69
CA THR A 322 50.56 25.12 -26.21
C THR A 322 49.80 26.31 -26.85
N ASN A 323 49.12 27.00 -25.92
CA ASN A 323 49.21 28.43 -25.53
C ASN A 323 48.45 29.56 -26.26
N ALA A 324 47.54 30.14 -25.47
CA ALA A 324 47.47 31.54 -25.00
C ALA A 324 46.85 32.67 -25.84
N SER A 325 45.90 33.35 -25.16
CA SER A 325 45.61 34.80 -25.14
C SER A 325 44.99 35.44 -26.40
N ALA A 326 44.09 36.43 -26.37
CA ALA A 326 43.67 37.37 -25.34
C ALA A 326 42.27 37.99 -25.64
N SER A 327 41.70 38.61 -24.59
CA SER A 327 40.92 39.87 -24.53
C SER A 327 39.61 40.06 -25.31
N THR A 328 38.54 40.42 -24.61
CA THR A 328 37.91 41.77 -24.72
C THR A 328 36.98 42.01 -23.53
N SER A 329 37.06 43.22 -22.97
CA SER A 329 36.41 43.77 -21.78
C SER A 329 35.51 44.95 -22.16
N GLN A 330 34.39 45.17 -21.45
CA GLN A 330 33.67 46.45 -21.28
C GLN A 330 32.56 46.23 -20.21
N GLN A 331 32.72 46.58 -18.91
CA GLN A 331 32.47 47.86 -18.20
C GLN A 331 31.07 48.51 -18.46
N ASN A 332 30.07 48.41 -17.55
CA ASN A 332 29.69 49.26 -16.37
C ASN A 332 28.88 50.55 -16.75
N PRO A 333 28.13 51.31 -15.89
CA PRO A 333 27.93 51.24 -14.41
C PRO A 333 26.54 51.65 -13.79
N GLN A 334 26.43 51.52 -12.45
CA GLN A 334 25.76 52.40 -11.42
C GLN A 334 24.20 52.52 -11.37
N ALA A 335 23.46 52.75 -10.25
CA ALA A 335 23.75 53.21 -8.88
C ALA A 335 22.51 53.12 -7.91
N VAL A 336 22.72 52.63 -6.66
CA VAL A 336 22.27 53.08 -5.30
C VAL A 336 20.76 53.21 -4.86
N PRO A 337 20.37 53.50 -3.57
CA PRO A 337 19.76 52.54 -2.62
C PRO A 337 18.46 53.02 -1.88
N SER A 338 17.88 52.19 -0.99
CA SER A 338 17.29 52.64 0.29
C SER A 338 16.93 51.49 1.27
N THR A 339 17.31 51.68 2.54
CA THR A 339 16.79 51.03 3.77
C THR A 339 15.66 51.94 4.35
N PRO A 340 14.91 51.66 5.46
CA PRO A 340 15.32 50.86 6.63
C PRO A 340 14.24 50.21 7.54
N LYS A 341 14.73 49.67 8.68
CA LYS A 341 14.09 49.46 10.00
C LYS A 341 13.14 48.26 10.19
N LYS A 342 13.62 47.27 10.96
CA LYS A 342 12.81 46.63 12.01
C LYS A 342 13.61 46.51 13.31
N THR A 343 12.90 46.87 14.37
CA THR A 343 13.34 47.15 15.73
C THR A 343 13.63 45.88 16.53
N LYS A 344 14.68 45.96 17.37
CA LYS A 344 14.93 45.08 18.51
C LYS A 344 13.87 45.35 19.59
N ALA A 345 13.31 44.29 20.17
CA ALA A 345 12.70 44.33 21.49
C ALA A 345 13.35 43.25 22.37
N THR A 346 14.07 43.74 23.35
CA THR A 346 14.63 43.02 24.50
C THR A 346 13.49 42.70 25.47
N SER A 347 13.37 41.47 25.94
CA SER A 347 12.59 41.17 27.15
C SER A 347 13.41 40.28 28.08
N THR A 348 13.80 40.88 29.20
CA THR A 348 14.49 40.28 30.33
C THR A 348 13.49 39.66 31.31
N ARG A 349 13.71 38.38 31.62
CA ARG A 349 13.85 37.79 32.98
C ARG A 349 12.68 37.92 33.96
N LYS A 350 12.10 36.77 34.34
CA LYS A 350 11.91 36.42 35.77
C LYS A 350 11.71 34.92 35.96
N THR A 351 12.65 34.30 36.67
CA THR A 351 12.56 32.95 37.25
C THR A 351 12.36 33.07 38.77
N ALA A 352 11.39 32.33 39.30
CA ALA A 352 11.29 31.80 40.66
C ALA A 352 10.05 30.87 40.65
N ALA A 353 10.17 29.55 40.66
CA ALA A 353 10.54 28.65 41.76
C ALA A 353 9.30 27.96 42.37
N LYS A 354 9.34 26.62 42.25
CA LYS A 354 9.01 25.60 43.26
C LYS A 354 7.64 24.90 43.27
N ASP A 355 7.78 23.57 43.32
CA ASP A 355 6.91 22.53 43.86
C ASP A 355 5.55 22.27 43.22
N LYS A 356 5.45 21.16 42.48
CA LYS A 356 4.71 19.98 42.96
C LYS A 356 5.08 18.73 42.16
N SER A 357 5.29 17.67 42.93
CA SER A 357 5.48 16.28 42.54
C SER A 357 4.30 15.76 41.72
N GLU A 358 4.55 15.32 40.49
CA GLU A 358 3.68 14.37 39.80
C GLU A 358 4.51 13.14 39.41
N GLU A 359 4.10 12.04 40.02
CA GLU A 359 4.60 10.70 39.86
C GLU A 359 4.32 10.24 38.42
N SER A 360 5.36 10.22 37.59
CA SER A 360 5.27 9.70 36.23
C SER A 360 5.04 8.19 36.28
N PRO A 361 4.05 7.65 35.54
CA PRO A 361 3.89 6.21 35.44
C PRO A 361 5.13 5.63 34.75
N LYS A 362 5.74 4.64 35.41
CA LYS A 362 6.84 3.86 34.87
C LYS A 362 6.41 3.32 33.50
N LYS A 363 7.02 3.82 32.43
CA LYS A 363 6.95 3.20 31.10
C LYS A 363 7.48 1.78 31.26
N GLU A 364 6.56 0.82 31.28
CA GLU A 364 6.87 -0.59 31.22
C GLU A 364 7.57 -0.82 29.88
N LYS A 365 8.89 -0.99 29.94
CA LYS A 365 9.68 -1.31 28.76
C LYS A 365 9.10 -2.57 28.16
N TYR A 366 8.65 -2.47 26.91
CA TYR A 366 8.34 -3.59 26.05
C TYR A 366 9.38 -4.69 26.31
N LYS A 367 8.94 -5.81 26.89
CA LYS A 367 9.60 -7.07 26.60
C LYS A 367 9.46 -7.20 25.10
N GLN A 368 10.59 -7.09 24.39
CA GLN A 368 10.68 -7.60 23.03
C GLN A 368 10.20 -9.04 23.13
N SER A 369 8.93 -9.27 22.75
CA SER A 369 8.48 -10.61 22.44
C SER A 369 9.28 -10.95 21.19
N THR A 370 10.39 -11.65 21.42
CA THR A 370 11.10 -12.33 20.36
C THR A 370 10.10 -13.32 19.80
N LEU A 371 9.32 -12.91 18.79
CA LEU A 371 8.64 -13.79 17.86
C LEU A 371 9.71 -14.48 17.00
N HIS A 372 10.63 -15.18 17.66
CA HIS A 372 11.27 -16.35 17.11
C HIS A 372 10.21 -17.44 17.16
N THR A 373 9.63 -17.76 16.01
CA THR A 373 9.12 -19.10 15.73
C THR A 373 8.30 -19.73 16.87
N MET A 374 7.17 -19.13 17.25
CA MET A 374 6.04 -19.94 17.72
C MET A 374 5.15 -20.23 16.52
N TRP A 375 5.67 -21.05 15.61
CA TRP A 375 4.94 -21.95 14.72
C TRP A 375 5.83 -23.20 14.51
N SER A 376 5.62 -24.18 15.40
CA SER A 376 6.02 -25.62 15.44
C SER A 376 7.51 -26.00 15.70
N PRO A 377 7.80 -27.11 16.43
CA PRO A 377 7.03 -28.37 16.47
C PRO A 377 6.63 -28.94 17.86
N LYS A 378 5.41 -29.49 17.93
CA LYS A 378 5.21 -30.94 18.07
C LYS A 378 4.31 -31.41 16.94
#